data_AF-A0A925R3R7-F1
#
_entry.id   AF-A0A925R3R7-F1
#
_cell.length_a   1.000
_cell.length_b   1.000
_cell.length_c   1.000
_cell.angle_alpha   90.00
_cell.angle_beta   90.00
_cell.angle_gamma   90.00
#
_symmetry.space_group_name_H-M   'P 1'
#
loop_
_entity.id
_entity.type
_entity.pdbx_description
1 polymer ?
#
loop_
_entity_poly.entity_id
_entity_poly.type
_entity_poly.pdbx_seq_one_letter_code
_entity_poly.pdbx_strand_id
1 'polypeptide(L)' 'MSMSDPIADMLTRIRNAQAVDKTAVKMPSSKLKIAIAQVLKDEGYIDG' A
#
# COMPACT_ATOMS: atom_id res chain seq x y z
N MET A 1 19.06 7.62 -2.74
CA MET A 1 17.75 7.95 -3.34
C MET A 1 16.88 8.52 -2.23
N SER A 2 16.52 9.80 -2.28
CA SER A 2 15.55 10.34 -1.32
C SER A 2 14.16 9.83 -1.70
N MET A 3 13.43 9.35 -0.71
CA MET A 3 12.04 8.91 -0.88
C MET A 3 11.17 10.16 -0.92
N SER A 4 11.03 10.75 -2.12
CA SER A 4 10.31 12.00 -2.35
C SER A 4 8.79 11.85 -2.19
N ASP A 5 8.24 10.66 -2.45
CA ASP A 5 6.80 10.40 -2.30
C ASP A 5 6.53 9.04 -1.62
N PRO A 6 6.23 9.04 -0.30
CA PRO A 6 5.88 7.83 0.43
C PRO A 6 4.54 7.19 0.03
N ILE A 7 3.64 7.93 -0.61
CA ILE A 7 2.34 7.42 -1.08
C ILE A 7 2.54 6.69 -2.41
N ALA A 8 3.28 7.31 -3.34
CA ALA A 8 3.62 6.67 -4.61
C ALA A 8 4.40 5.36 -4.39
N ASP A 9 5.33 5.33 -3.43
CA ASP A 9 6.03 4.10 -3.05
C ASP A 9 5.07 3.03 -2.49
N MET A 10 4.11 3.42 -1.63
CA MET A 10 3.08 2.49 -1.12
C MET A 10 2.27 1.85 -2.24
N LEU A 11 1.73 2.65 -3.16
CA LEU A 11 0.91 2.16 -4.28
C LEU A 11 1.73 1.30 -5.24
N THR A 12 2.98 1.68 -5.50
CA THR A 12 3.90 0.91 -6.35
C THR A 12 4.19 -0.46 -5.74
N ARG A 13 4.41 -0.54 -4.42
CA ARG A 13 4.62 -1.84 -3.74
C ARG A 13 3.39 -2.74 -3.84
N ILE A 14 2.19 -2.19 -3.67
CA ILE A 14 0.93 -2.94 -3.78
C ILE A 14 0.79 -3.49 -5.21
N ARG A 15 0.95 -2.65 -6.23
CA ARG A 15 0.88 -3.05 -7.64
C ARG A 15 1.89 -4.14 -7.99
N ASN A 16 3.14 -3.97 -7.55
CA ASN A 16 4.20 -4.94 -7.84
C ASN A 16 3.96 -6.27 -7.11
N ALA A 17 3.37 -6.25 -5.91
CA ALA A 17 3.02 -7.46 -5.18
C ALA A 17 1.85 -8.20 -5.85
N GLN A 18 0.84 -7.48 -6.30
CA GLN A 18 -0.27 -8.04 -7.09
C GLN A 18 0.24 -8.68 -8.39
N ALA A 19 1.17 -8.04 -9.10
CA ALA A 19 1.74 -8.58 -10.34
C ALA A 19 2.53 -9.90 -10.18
N VAL A 20 2.88 -10.27 -8.94
CA VAL A 20 3.59 -11.53 -8.62
C VAL A 20 2.80 -12.41 -7.65
N ASP A 21 1.49 -12.18 -7.53
CA ASP A 21 0.55 -12.93 -6.68
C ASP A 21 1.00 -13.05 -5.21
N LYS A 22 1.63 -12.00 -4.67
CA LYS A 22 1.97 -11.95 -3.24
C LYS A 22 0.73 -11.71 -2.40
N THR A 23 0.52 -12.58 -1.41
CA THR A 23 -0.59 -12.51 -0.46
C THR A 23 -0.52 -11.35 0.54
N ALA A 24 0.67 -10.79 0.78
CA ALA A 24 0.84 -9.70 1.74
C ALA A 24 2.01 -8.75 1.39
N VAL A 25 1.87 -7.48 1.77
CA VAL A 25 2.88 -6.43 1.60
C VAL A 25 3.20 -5.78 2.93
N LYS A 26 4.48 -5.59 3.25
CA LYS A 26 4.95 -4.88 4.44
C LYS A 26 5.63 -3.58 4.05
N MET A 27 5.34 -2.50 4.77
CA MET A 27 5.96 -1.19 4.58
C MET A 27 5.86 -0.33 5.85
N PRO A 28 6.66 0.75 6.00
CA PRO A 28 6.58 1.64 7.15
C PRO A 28 5.22 2.35 7.23
N SER A 29 4.61 2.35 8.41
CA SER A 29 3.32 2.98 8.68
C SER A 29 3.44 4.50 8.83
N SER A 30 2.45 5.22 8.31
CA SER A 30 2.20 6.63 8.64
C SER A 30 0.70 6.85 8.76
N LYS A 31 0.27 7.91 9.47
CA LYS A 31 -1.16 8.24 9.64
C LYS A 31 -1.90 8.29 8.29
N LEU A 32 -1.26 8.87 7.27
CA LEU A 32 -1.83 8.98 5.94
C LEU A 32 -1.93 7.64 5.21
N LYS A 33 -0.89 6.79 5.28
CA LYS A 33 -0.93 5.45 4.67
C LYS A 33 -1.99 4.55 5.30
N ILE A 34 -2.20 4.69 6.61
CA ILE A 34 -3.26 3.96 7.33
C ILE A 34 -4.64 4.42 6.84
N ALA A 35 -4.87 5.73 6.71
CA ALA A 35 -6.14 6.24 6.17
C ALA A 35 -6.40 5.75 4.73
N ILE A 36 -5.39 5.75 3.88
CA ILE A 36 -5.50 5.22 2.50
C ILE A 36 -5.80 3.72 2.52
N ALA A 37 -5.08 2.94 3.33
CA ALA A 37 -5.33 1.50 3.46
C ALA A 37 -6.74 1.21 4.00
N GLN A 38 -7.24 2.03 4.92
CA GLN A 38 -8.60 1.90 5.43
C GLN A 38 -9.64 2.12 4.32
N VAL A 39 -9.49 3.19 3.52
CA VAL A 39 -10.39 3.43 2.37
C VAL A 39 -10.33 2.28 1.37
N LEU A 40 -9.13 1.78 1.04
CA LEU A 40 -8.98 0.63 0.14
C LEU A 40 -9.65 -0.63 0.69
N LYS A 41 -9.65 -0.82 2.01
CA LYS A 41 -10.33 -1.92 2.68
C LYS A 41 -11.84 -1.74 2.66
N ASP A 42 -12.33 -0.54 2.93
CA ASP A 42 -13.77 -0.23 2.97
C ASP A 42 -14.41 -0.39 1.58
N GLU A 43 -13.67 -0.08 0.52
CA GLU A 43 -14.06 -0.28 -0.88
C GLU A 43 -13.87 -1.74 -1.35
N GLY A 44 -13.28 -2.62 -0.53
CA GLY A 44 -13.09 -4.04 -0.85
C GLY A 44 -11.94 -4.36 -1.81
N TYR A 45 -10.97 -3.45 -2.00
CA TYR A 45 -9.79 -3.70 -2.84
C TYR A 45 -8.71 -4.52 -2.13
N ILE A 46 -8.62 -4.42 -0.80
CA ILE A 46 -7.63 -5.15 0.00
C ILE A 46 -8.28 -5.77 1.23
N ASP A 47 -7.76 -6.95 1.61
CA ASP A 47 -8.11 -7.61 2.87
C ASP A 47 -7.08 -7.30 3.96
N GLY A 48 -7.50 -7.41 5.22
CA GLY A 48 -6.69 -7.10 6.41
C GLY A 48 -6.57 -8.27 7.36
#